data_AF-A0A9J6CVI1-F1
#
_entry.id   AF-A0A9J6CVI1-F1
#
_cell.length_a   1.000
_cell.length_b   1.000
_cell.length_c   1.000
_cell.angle_alpha   90.00
_cell.angle_beta   90.00
_cell.angle_gamma   90.00
#
_symmetry.space_group_name_H-M   'P 1'
#
loop_
_entity.id
_entity.type
_entity.pdbx_description
1 polymer ?
#
loop_
_entity_poly.entity_id
_entity_poly.type
_entity_poly.pdbx_seq_one_letter_code
_entity_poly.pdbx_strand_id
1 'polypeptide(L)'
;MPENTIGFRGVSTSHGLIDSGQHKTGELPNMVLGLTENEKNLIESTWRAFCSNNREYGVLLFLSLFVRHPEYLSMFRHFRAKHPAFRAHGCAIGYHLTSMVENILDPATFEVLVRRNTTEHLRHQGIRPRHFEVMGEIVIDVPQATEKRLMTPAAIDAWKKFLSVSISRL
;
A
#
# COMPACT_ATOMS: atom_id res chain seq x y z
N MET A 1 11.82 65.02 28.88
CA MET A 1 12.51 64.24 29.93
C MET A 1 11.85 62.88 30.05
N PRO A 2 12.55 61.73 29.95
CA PRO A 2 13.69 61.30 29.11
C PRO A 2 13.24 60.23 28.08
N GLU A 3 13.84 60.09 26.88
CA GLU A 3 15.05 59.29 26.52
C GLU A 3 15.08 57.85 27.06
N ASN A 4 15.06 56.85 26.15
CA ASN A 4 16.21 55.97 26.00
C ASN A 4 16.24 55.20 24.65
N THR A 5 17.38 55.34 23.99
CA THR A 5 17.83 54.71 22.75
C THR A 5 18.66 53.48 23.10
N ILE A 6 18.50 52.34 22.42
CA ILE A 6 19.61 51.41 22.19
C ILE A 6 19.51 50.88 20.76
N GLY A 7 20.38 51.40 19.90
CA GLY A 7 20.80 50.72 18.67
C GLY A 7 21.97 49.78 18.98
N PHE A 8 22.13 48.76 18.16
CA PHE A 8 23.43 48.11 18.00
C PHE A 8 23.78 47.96 16.51
N ARG A 9 24.98 48.44 16.21
CA ARG A 9 25.67 48.42 14.92
C ARG A 9 25.97 47.00 14.47
N GLY A 10 26.09 46.85 13.15
CA GLY A 10 26.49 45.61 12.50
C GLY A 10 27.97 45.25 12.68
N VAL A 11 28.28 44.05 12.17
CA VAL A 11 29.63 43.61 11.81
C VAL A 11 29.55 43.03 10.40
N SER A 12 30.50 43.44 9.57
CA SER A 12 30.66 43.09 8.16
C SER A 12 31.81 42.11 7.98
N THR A 13 31.73 41.29 6.90
CA THR A 13 32.80 40.59 6.16
C THR A 13 33.53 39.43 6.87
N SER A 14 33.88 38.29 6.25
CA SER A 14 33.95 37.88 4.84
C SER A 14 34.22 36.36 4.72
N HIS A 15 34.06 35.85 3.49
CA HIS A 15 34.81 34.75 2.85
C HIS A 15 34.37 33.28 3.07
N GLY A 16 33.86 32.68 1.98
CA GLY A 16 33.67 31.23 1.84
C GLY A 16 32.73 30.85 0.69
N LEU A 17 33.20 30.96 -0.56
CA LEU A 17 32.61 30.34 -1.76
C LEU A 17 33.13 28.91 -1.90
N ILE A 18 32.29 27.89 -1.64
CA ILE A 18 32.46 26.48 -2.07
C ILE A 18 31.17 25.76 -1.64
N ASP A 19 30.49 24.87 -2.37
CA ASP A 19 30.53 24.40 -3.75
C ASP A 19 29.20 23.64 -3.93
N SER A 20 28.64 23.76 -5.12
CA SER A 20 27.49 23.05 -5.67
C SER A 20 27.63 21.52 -5.58
N GLY A 21 27.25 20.94 -4.45
CA GLY A 21 27.04 19.50 -4.30
C GLY A 21 25.55 19.15 -4.32
N GLN A 22 24.99 18.89 -5.50
CA GLN A 22 23.73 18.14 -5.60
C GLN A 22 23.97 16.75 -5.00
N HIS A 23 23.61 16.57 -3.73
CA HIS A 23 23.45 15.25 -3.16
C HIS A 23 22.23 14.60 -3.84
N LYS A 24 22.50 13.78 -4.86
CA LYS A 24 21.58 12.70 -5.21
C LYS A 24 21.61 11.73 -4.04
N THR A 25 20.67 11.91 -3.11
CA THR A 25 20.40 10.94 -2.06
C THR A 25 19.95 9.66 -2.76
N GLY A 26 20.84 8.67 -2.79
CA GLY A 26 20.43 7.28 -2.87
C GLY A 26 19.66 6.99 -1.59
N GLU A 27 18.35 7.20 -1.64
CA GLU A 27 17.48 7.09 -0.47
C GLU A 27 17.40 5.63 -0.03
N LEU A 28 17.80 5.40 1.22
CA LEU A 28 17.69 4.09 1.85
C LEU A 28 16.20 3.73 1.93
N PRO A 29 15.80 2.54 1.46
CA PRO A 29 14.42 2.12 1.54
C PRO A 29 13.96 2.08 3.00
N ASN A 30 12.72 2.53 3.22
CA ASN A 30 12.06 2.45 4.51
C ASN A 30 12.19 1.03 5.10
N MET A 31 12.81 0.88 6.28
CA MET A 31 13.33 -0.40 6.78
C MET A 31 12.26 -1.51 6.94
N VAL A 32 10.97 -1.14 7.04
CA VAL A 32 9.87 -2.09 7.21
C VAL A 32 9.23 -2.50 5.87
N LEU A 33 9.07 -1.55 4.94
CA LEU A 33 8.38 -1.78 3.65
C LEU A 33 9.34 -2.06 2.50
N GLY A 34 10.61 -1.69 2.66
CA GLY A 34 11.61 -1.74 1.59
C GLY A 34 11.36 -0.75 0.44
N LEU A 35 10.28 0.04 0.46
CA LEU A 35 9.86 0.89 -0.66
C LEU A 35 10.61 2.23 -0.71
N THR A 36 10.99 2.64 -1.92
CA THR A 36 11.45 3.99 -2.29
C THR A 36 10.27 4.95 -2.41
N GLU A 37 10.50 6.27 -2.32
CA GLU A 37 9.44 7.27 -2.49
C GLU A 37 8.73 7.16 -3.85
N ASN A 38 9.47 6.86 -4.91
CA ASN A 38 8.88 6.63 -6.24
C ASN A 38 7.92 5.43 -6.25
N GLU A 39 8.30 4.32 -5.61
CA GLU A 39 7.43 3.13 -5.51
C GLU A 39 6.15 3.45 -4.70
N LYS A 40 6.27 4.21 -3.61
CA LYS A 40 5.10 4.65 -2.82
C LYS A 40 4.16 5.52 -3.64
N ASN A 41 4.71 6.50 -4.36
CA ASN A 41 3.94 7.38 -5.25
C ASN A 41 3.23 6.59 -6.36
N LEU A 42 3.87 5.56 -6.92
CA LEU A 42 3.23 4.68 -7.91
C LEU A 42 2.06 3.91 -7.30
N ILE A 43 2.22 3.36 -6.10
CA ILE A 43 1.15 2.63 -5.40
C ILE A 43 -0.03 3.55 -5.11
N GLU A 44 0.21 4.72 -4.51
CA GLU A 44 -0.87 5.66 -4.17
C GLU A 44 -1.60 6.19 -5.41
N SER A 45 -0.85 6.62 -6.43
CA SER A 45 -1.44 7.21 -7.64
C SER A 45 -2.22 6.18 -8.45
N THR A 46 -1.72 4.95 -8.59
CA THR A 46 -2.43 3.89 -9.30
C THR A 46 -3.64 3.42 -8.51
N TRP A 47 -3.53 3.22 -7.18
CA TRP A 47 -4.68 2.91 -6.33
C TRP A 47 -5.80 3.93 -6.49
N ARG A 48 -5.47 5.23 -6.39
CA ARG A 48 -6.45 6.32 -6.54
C ARG A 48 -7.12 6.32 -7.92
N ALA A 49 -6.40 5.90 -8.95
CA ALA A 49 -6.92 5.90 -10.31
C ALA A 49 -7.88 4.73 -10.58
N PHE A 50 -7.53 3.50 -10.17
CA PHE A 50 -8.38 2.32 -10.47
C PHE A 50 -9.39 1.98 -9.36
N CYS A 51 -9.20 2.47 -8.13
CA CYS A 51 -10.08 2.17 -7.00
C CYS A 51 -10.96 3.38 -6.61
N SER A 52 -11.91 3.73 -7.49
CA SER A 52 -12.89 4.81 -7.22
C SER A 52 -13.92 4.44 -6.15
N ASN A 53 -14.19 3.15 -5.97
CA ASN A 53 -15.06 2.61 -4.92
C ASN A 53 -14.47 1.32 -4.36
N ASN A 54 -13.82 1.43 -3.20
CA ASN A 54 -13.14 0.30 -2.58
C ASN A 54 -14.06 -0.87 -2.22
N ARG A 55 -15.34 -0.62 -1.88
CA ARG A 55 -16.31 -1.68 -1.58
C ARG A 55 -16.55 -2.56 -2.79
N GLU A 56 -16.89 -1.94 -3.93
CA GLU A 56 -17.17 -2.67 -5.17
C GLU A 56 -15.90 -3.31 -5.74
N TYR A 57 -14.77 -2.60 -5.65
CA TYR A 57 -13.48 -3.13 -6.08
C TYR A 57 -13.10 -4.40 -5.31
N GLY A 58 -13.26 -4.42 -3.99
CA GLY A 58 -12.97 -5.60 -3.20
C GLY A 58 -13.89 -6.80 -3.52
N VAL A 59 -15.17 -6.56 -3.87
CA VAL A 59 -16.05 -7.62 -4.39
C VAL A 59 -15.56 -8.13 -5.74
N LEU A 60 -15.14 -7.24 -6.64
CA LEU A 60 -14.57 -7.59 -7.94
C LEU A 60 -13.31 -8.47 -7.82
N LEU A 61 -12.44 -8.20 -6.83
CA LEU A 61 -11.26 -9.02 -6.57
C LEU A 61 -11.66 -10.46 -6.24
N PHE A 62 -12.62 -10.69 -5.34
CA PHE A 62 -13.06 -12.06 -5.05
C PHE A 62 -13.79 -12.74 -6.20
N LEU A 63 -14.59 -12.00 -6.99
CA LEU A 63 -15.19 -12.56 -8.20
C LEU A 63 -14.09 -13.03 -9.16
N SER A 64 -13.05 -12.23 -9.35
CA SER A 64 -11.89 -12.58 -10.18
C SER A 64 -11.12 -13.77 -9.59
N LEU A 65 -10.95 -13.82 -8.27
CA LEU A 65 -10.34 -14.94 -7.56
C LEU A 65 -11.08 -16.25 -7.86
N PHE A 66 -12.40 -16.28 -7.70
CA PHE A 66 -13.17 -17.51 -7.88
C PHE A 66 -13.34 -17.94 -9.33
N VAL A 67 -13.25 -17.00 -10.28
CA VAL A 67 -13.18 -17.34 -11.71
C VAL A 67 -11.87 -18.06 -12.04
N ARG A 68 -10.74 -17.62 -11.46
CA ARG A 68 -9.40 -18.19 -11.73
C ARG A 68 -9.05 -19.39 -10.84
N HIS A 69 -9.57 -19.41 -9.62
CA HIS A 69 -9.34 -20.40 -8.57
C HIS A 69 -10.67 -20.88 -7.98
N PRO A 70 -11.50 -21.60 -8.76
CA PRO A 70 -12.81 -22.07 -8.31
C PRO A 70 -12.71 -22.98 -7.07
N GLU A 71 -11.58 -23.64 -6.85
CA GLU A 71 -11.33 -24.47 -5.68
C GLU A 71 -11.42 -23.70 -4.36
N TYR A 72 -11.13 -22.39 -4.37
CA TYR A 72 -11.19 -21.55 -3.16
C TYR A 72 -12.62 -21.27 -2.68
N LEU A 73 -13.63 -21.42 -3.53
CA LEU A 73 -15.04 -21.29 -3.11
C LEU A 73 -15.39 -22.22 -1.93
N SER A 74 -14.76 -23.39 -1.87
CA SER A 74 -14.98 -24.39 -0.81
C SER A 74 -14.54 -23.89 0.58
N MET A 75 -13.59 -22.96 0.64
CA MET A 75 -13.11 -22.33 1.88
C MET A 75 -14.15 -21.36 2.45
N PHE A 76 -15.07 -20.92 1.60
CA PHE A 76 -16.13 -20.00 1.97
C PHE A 76 -17.46 -20.74 2.09
N ARG A 77 -17.58 -21.64 3.06
CA ARG A 77 -18.75 -22.53 3.27
C ARG A 77 -20.10 -21.80 3.38
N HIS A 78 -20.08 -20.50 3.73
CA HIS A 78 -21.26 -19.64 3.84
C HIS A 78 -21.41 -18.65 2.66
N PHE A 79 -20.58 -18.75 1.63
CA PHE A 79 -20.59 -17.86 0.48
C PHE A 79 -21.30 -18.55 -0.67
N ARG A 80 -22.62 -18.37 -0.73
CA ARG A 80 -23.29 -18.31 -2.03
C ARG A 80 -23.06 -16.90 -2.58
N ALA A 81 -22.85 -16.73 -3.88
CA ALA A 81 -22.52 -15.42 -4.49
C ALA A 81 -23.52 -14.28 -4.19
N LYS A 82 -24.75 -14.62 -3.73
CA LYS A 82 -25.79 -13.68 -3.30
C LYS A 82 -25.92 -13.51 -1.79
N HIS A 83 -25.08 -14.17 -0.99
CA HIS A 83 -25.15 -14.10 0.46
C HIS A 83 -24.51 -12.80 0.96
N PRO A 84 -25.15 -12.04 1.88
CA PRO A 84 -24.59 -10.79 2.41
C PRO A 84 -23.17 -10.91 2.98
N ALA A 85 -22.82 -12.09 3.53
CA ALA A 85 -21.48 -12.36 4.03
C ALA A 85 -20.39 -12.29 2.94
N PHE A 86 -20.69 -12.70 1.70
CA PHE A 86 -19.75 -12.57 0.59
C PHE A 86 -19.44 -11.10 0.31
N ARG A 87 -20.50 -10.30 0.17
CA ARG A 87 -20.36 -8.87 -0.10
C ARG A 87 -19.65 -8.15 1.04
N ALA A 88 -19.93 -8.52 2.29
CA ALA A 88 -19.26 -7.98 3.46
C ALA A 88 -17.75 -8.29 3.46
N HIS A 89 -17.36 -9.52 3.16
CA HIS A 89 -15.95 -9.90 3.10
C HIS A 89 -15.23 -9.27 1.90
N GLY A 90 -15.90 -9.18 0.74
CA GLY A 90 -15.41 -8.43 -0.41
C GLY A 90 -15.21 -6.94 -0.08
N CYS A 91 -16.14 -6.30 0.62
CA CYS A 91 -15.93 -4.93 1.09
C CYS A 91 -14.73 -4.84 2.05
N ALA A 92 -14.55 -5.83 2.93
CA ALA A 92 -13.50 -5.84 3.93
C ALA A 92 -12.10 -5.84 3.31
N ILE A 93 -11.85 -6.60 2.23
CA ILE A 93 -10.55 -6.56 1.55
C ILE A 93 -10.31 -5.21 0.87
N GLY A 94 -11.33 -4.61 0.26
CA GLY A 94 -11.22 -3.28 -0.34
C GLY A 94 -10.84 -2.22 0.69
N TYR A 95 -11.44 -2.28 1.87
CA TYR A 95 -11.06 -1.42 2.99
C TYR A 95 -9.65 -1.68 3.51
N HIS A 96 -9.28 -2.95 3.67
CA HIS A 96 -7.96 -3.30 4.15
C HIS A 96 -6.87 -2.79 3.21
N LEU A 97 -7.02 -2.99 1.90
CA LEU A 97 -6.08 -2.47 0.89
C LEU A 97 -6.04 -0.93 0.90
N THR A 98 -7.18 -0.26 1.05
CA THR A 98 -7.22 1.20 1.18
C THR A 98 -6.42 1.64 2.40
N SER A 99 -6.65 1.04 3.57
CA SER A 99 -5.92 1.37 4.79
C SER A 99 -4.42 1.07 4.69
N MET A 100 -4.03 0.00 4.00
CA MET A 100 -2.62 -0.28 3.73
C MET A 100 -1.98 0.83 2.89
N VAL A 101 -2.65 1.29 1.83
CA VAL A 101 -2.14 2.36 0.95
C VAL A 101 -2.08 3.70 1.70
N GLU A 102 -3.11 4.06 2.46
CA GLU A 102 -3.15 5.30 3.25
C GLU A 102 -2.08 5.37 4.34
N ASN A 103 -1.58 4.21 4.80
CA ASN A 103 -0.55 4.12 5.83
C ASN A 103 0.83 3.75 5.26
N ILE A 104 1.05 3.89 3.95
CA ILE A 104 2.34 3.54 3.32
C ILE A 104 3.53 4.40 3.84
N LEU A 105 3.23 5.58 4.38
CA LEU A 105 4.18 6.49 5.04
C LEU A 105 4.26 6.31 6.56
N ASP A 106 3.40 5.47 7.15
CA ASP A 106 3.42 5.11 8.58
C ASP A 106 3.65 3.59 8.76
N PRO A 107 4.92 3.14 8.76
CA PRO A 107 5.27 1.73 8.85
C PRO A 107 4.75 1.01 10.09
N ALA A 108 4.70 1.71 11.21
CA ALA A 108 4.27 1.12 12.47
C ALA A 108 2.78 0.78 12.41
N THR A 109 1.96 1.72 11.92
CA THR A 109 0.53 1.48 11.72
C THR A 109 0.30 0.44 10.62
N PHE A 110 1.03 0.53 9.50
CA PHE A 110 0.95 -0.46 8.42
C PHE A 110 1.20 -1.89 8.93
N GLU A 111 2.27 -2.10 9.71
CA GLU A 111 2.63 -3.42 10.22
C GLU A 111 1.53 -3.98 11.15
N VAL A 112 0.97 -3.14 12.02
CA VAL A 112 -0.14 -3.54 12.90
C VAL A 112 -1.38 -3.94 12.10
N LEU A 113 -1.73 -3.19 11.05
CA LEU A 113 -2.87 -3.48 10.17
C LEU A 113 -2.70 -4.83 9.46
N VAL A 114 -1.53 -5.05 8.86
CA VAL A 114 -1.19 -6.29 8.16
C VAL A 114 -1.21 -7.46 9.13
N ARG A 115 -0.50 -7.37 10.27
CA ARG A 115 -0.42 -8.45 11.26
C ARG A 115 -1.79 -8.82 11.81
N ARG A 116 -2.65 -7.84 12.08
CA ARG A 116 -4.02 -8.10 12.55
C ARG A 116 -4.82 -8.89 11.51
N ASN A 117 -4.73 -8.46 10.24
CA ASN A 117 -5.44 -9.11 9.16
C ASN A 117 -4.95 -10.56 8.95
N THR A 118 -3.64 -10.77 8.89
CA THR A 118 -3.05 -12.10 8.70
C THR A 118 -3.36 -13.03 9.87
N THR A 119 -3.21 -12.57 11.11
CA THR A 119 -3.53 -13.36 12.31
C THR A 119 -4.98 -13.82 12.33
N GLU A 120 -5.93 -12.95 11.94
CA GLU A 120 -7.35 -13.33 11.91
C GLU A 120 -7.62 -14.43 10.89
N HIS A 121 -7.04 -14.31 9.69
CA HIS A 121 -7.19 -15.31 8.64
C HIS A 121 -6.56 -16.66 9.01
N LEU A 122 -5.40 -16.65 9.66
CA LEU A 122 -4.70 -17.88 10.09
C LEU A 122 -5.44 -18.66 11.20
N ARG A 123 -6.44 -18.05 11.86
CA ARG A 123 -7.34 -18.77 12.79
C ARG A 123 -8.29 -19.71 12.06
N HIS A 124 -8.55 -19.48 10.77
CA HIS A 124 -9.42 -20.32 9.98
C HIS A 124 -8.67 -21.54 9.43
N GLN A 125 -9.21 -22.73 9.69
CA GLN A 125 -8.63 -23.98 9.20
C GLN A 125 -8.52 -23.98 7.66
N GLY A 126 -7.33 -24.36 7.18
CA GLY A 126 -7.06 -24.50 5.74
C GLY A 126 -6.51 -23.24 5.06
N ILE A 127 -6.54 -22.08 5.71
CA ILE A 127 -5.82 -20.89 5.21
C ILE A 127 -4.31 -21.12 5.35
N ARG A 128 -3.56 -20.68 4.34
CA ARG A 128 -2.12 -20.88 4.15
C ARG A 128 -1.53 -19.67 3.44
N PRO A 129 -0.22 -19.39 3.55
CA PRO A 129 0.43 -18.26 2.87
C PRO A 129 0.14 -18.14 1.38
N ARG A 130 0.08 -19.28 0.68
CA ARG A 130 -0.28 -19.34 -0.74
C ARG A 130 -1.62 -18.66 -1.09
N HIS A 131 -2.59 -18.64 -0.18
CA HIS A 131 -3.87 -17.96 -0.46
C HIS A 131 -3.72 -16.44 -0.49
N PHE A 132 -2.81 -15.88 0.32
CA PHE A 132 -2.47 -14.46 0.30
C PHE A 132 -1.65 -14.11 -0.95
N GLU A 133 -0.70 -14.97 -1.34
CA GLU A 133 0.07 -14.83 -2.57
C GLU A 133 -0.86 -14.73 -3.79
N VAL A 134 -1.77 -15.70 -3.94
CA VAL A 134 -2.74 -15.71 -5.04
C VAL A 134 -3.65 -14.48 -5.00
N MET A 135 -4.14 -14.06 -3.82
CA MET A 135 -4.91 -12.83 -3.73
C MET A 135 -4.09 -11.60 -4.15
N GLY A 136 -2.81 -11.54 -3.78
CA GLY A 136 -1.90 -10.48 -4.19
C GLY A 136 -1.72 -10.41 -5.72
N GLU A 137 -1.65 -11.56 -6.39
CA GLU A 137 -1.67 -11.64 -7.85
C GLU A 137 -2.97 -11.06 -8.43
N ILE A 138 -4.13 -11.41 -7.87
CA ILE A 138 -5.42 -10.85 -8.30
C ILE A 138 -5.46 -9.32 -8.15
N VAL A 139 -4.92 -8.77 -7.05
CA VAL A 139 -4.87 -7.32 -6.80
C VAL A 139 -4.10 -6.57 -7.90
N ILE A 140 -3.08 -7.21 -8.49
CA ILE A 140 -2.26 -6.65 -9.57
C ILE A 140 -2.90 -6.89 -10.94
N ASP A 141 -3.36 -8.10 -11.20
CA ASP A 141 -3.82 -8.53 -12.52
C ASP A 141 -5.14 -7.88 -12.94
N VAL A 142 -6.06 -7.67 -11.98
CA VAL A 142 -7.35 -7.02 -12.26
C VAL A 142 -7.16 -5.62 -12.86
N PRO A 143 -6.41 -4.70 -12.23
CA PRO A 143 -6.17 -3.39 -12.81
C PRO A 143 -5.19 -3.47 -13.99
N GLN A 144 -4.29 -4.46 -14.07
CA GLN A 144 -3.46 -4.63 -15.26
C GLN A 144 -4.29 -4.98 -16.50
N ALA A 145 -5.40 -5.72 -16.35
CA ALA A 145 -6.28 -6.07 -17.46
C ALA A 145 -7.07 -4.86 -18.00
N THR A 146 -7.48 -3.95 -17.12
CA THR A 146 -8.34 -2.80 -17.47
C THR A 146 -7.58 -1.49 -17.66
N GLU A 147 -6.48 -1.28 -16.93
CA GLU A 147 -5.74 -0.02 -16.81
C GLU A 147 -4.25 -0.17 -17.17
N LYS A 148 -3.96 -0.86 -18.28
CA LYS A 148 -2.59 -1.17 -18.76
C LYS A 148 -1.62 0.02 -18.79
N ARG A 149 -2.14 1.22 -19.07
CA ARG A 149 -1.31 2.45 -19.12
C ARG A 149 -0.85 2.90 -17.74
N LEU A 150 -1.65 2.63 -16.70
CA LEU A 150 -1.33 2.96 -15.31
C LEU A 150 -0.47 1.87 -14.67
N MET A 151 -0.79 0.60 -14.94
CA MET A 151 -0.04 -0.57 -14.45
C MET A 151 1.21 -0.85 -15.29
N THR A 152 2.12 0.12 -15.32
CA THR A 152 3.46 -0.02 -15.92
C THR A 152 4.29 -1.09 -15.20
N PRO A 153 5.39 -1.62 -15.80
CA PRO A 153 6.27 -2.56 -15.12
C PRO A 153 6.76 -2.08 -13.75
N ALA A 154 7.13 -0.80 -13.65
CA ALA A 154 7.55 -0.19 -12.38
C ALA A 154 6.43 -0.17 -11.33
N ALA A 155 5.19 0.14 -11.74
CA ALA A 155 4.04 0.10 -10.84
C ALA A 155 3.74 -1.33 -10.38
N ILE A 156 3.80 -2.30 -11.30
CA ILE A 156 3.61 -3.72 -10.98
C ILE A 156 4.66 -4.19 -9.96
N ASP A 157 5.93 -3.84 -10.16
CA ASP A 157 7.01 -4.24 -9.24
C ASP A 157 6.86 -3.59 -7.86
N ALA A 158 6.45 -2.31 -7.81
CA ALA A 158 6.12 -1.63 -6.57
C ALA A 158 4.97 -2.34 -5.81
N TRP A 159 3.90 -2.71 -6.51
CA TRP A 159 2.77 -3.45 -5.93
C TRP A 159 3.18 -4.84 -5.43
N LYS A 160 3.97 -5.61 -6.20
CA LYS A 160 4.49 -6.92 -5.76
C LYS A 160 5.26 -6.78 -4.45
N LYS A 161 6.14 -5.79 -4.38
CA LYS A 161 6.94 -5.51 -3.19
C LYS A 161 6.08 -5.12 -2.00
N PHE A 162 5.13 -4.19 -2.21
CA PHE A 162 4.18 -3.77 -1.19
C PHE A 162 3.35 -4.93 -0.61
N LEU A 163 2.79 -5.78 -1.47
CA LEU A 163 1.98 -6.93 -1.07
C LEU A 163 2.84 -8.07 -0.45
N SER A 164 4.11 -8.20 -0.85
CA SER A 164 5.03 -9.19 -0.25
C SER A 164 5.28 -8.95 1.24
N VAL A 165 5.12 -7.70 1.72
CA VAL A 165 5.20 -7.40 3.15
C VAL A 165 4.11 -8.14 3.92
N SER A 166 2.90 -8.25 3.36
CA SER A 166 1.81 -9.01 3.99
C SER A 166 2.12 -10.50 4.09
N ILE A 167 2.85 -11.06 3.13
CA ILE A 167 3.20 -12.49 3.09
C ILE A 167 4.39 -12.80 4.01
N SER A 168 5.39 -11.92 4.06
CA SER A 168 6.58 -12.09 4.92
C SER A 168 6.31 -11.96 6.42
N ARG A 169 5.09 -11.60 6.81
CA ARG A 169 4.63 -11.42 8.19
C ARG A 169 3.59 -12.46 8.62
N LEU A 170 3.43 -13.53 7.83
CA LEU A 170 2.61 -14.70 8.13
C LEU A 170 3.34 -15.72 9.01
#